data_AF-A0A841MPC4-F1
#
_entry.id   AF-A0A841MPC4-F1
#
_cell.length_a   1.000
_cell.length_b   1.000
_cell.length_c   1.000
_cell.angle_alpha   90.00
_cell.angle_beta   90.00
_cell.angle_gamma   90.00
#
_symmetry.space_group_name_H-M   'P 1'
#
loop_
_entity.id
_entity.type
_entity.pdbx_description
1 polymer ?
#
loop_
_entity_poly.entity_id
_entity_poly.type
_entity_poly.pdbx_seq_one_letter_code
_entity_poly.pdbx_strand_id
1 'polypeptide(L)' 'MKITALIEDELIQEVVSTSGAKNITEALKIALKDYLARRKLLDLAKDVATEPIEFYFGAEQMRDLNQR' A
#
# COMPACT_ATOMS: atom_id res chain seq x y z
N MET A 1 8.17 -20.58 -7.33
CA MET A 1 9.56 -20.43 -7.82
C MET A 1 10.49 -20.38 -6.60
N LYS A 2 11.61 -21.12 -6.61
CA LYS A 2 12.62 -21.07 -5.54
C LYS A 2 13.67 -20.03 -5.93
N ILE A 3 14.02 -19.15 -4.99
CA ILE A 3 15.00 -18.07 -5.18
C ILE A 3 15.99 -18.16 -4.01
N THR A 4 17.27 -17.93 -4.28
CA THR A 4 18.31 -17.80 -3.26
C THR A 4 18.81 -16.36 -3.27
N ALA A 5 18.88 -15.73 -2.11
CA ALA A 5 19.35 -14.37 -1.93
C ALA A 5 20.23 -14.28 -0.68
N LEU A 6 21.19 -13.36 -0.68
CA LEU A 6 21.98 -13.00 0.49
C LEU A 6 21.33 -11.78 1.13
N ILE A 7 20.97 -11.90 2.40
CA ILE A 7 20.29 -10.86 3.19
C ILE A 7 20.95 -10.85 4.56
N GLU A 8 21.08 -9.68 5.16
CA GLU A 8 21.58 -9.53 6.53
C GLU A 8 20.65 -10.27 7.52
N ASP A 9 21.25 -11.08 8.39
CA ASP A 9 20.49 -11.90 9.35
C ASP A 9 19.71 -11.01 10.33
N GLU A 10 20.29 -9.91 10.79
CA GLU A 10 19.62 -8.98 11.72
C GLU A 10 18.35 -8.41 11.09
N LEU A 11 18.44 -7.98 9.82
CA LEU A 11 17.31 -7.47 9.06
C LEU A 11 16.21 -8.52 8.89
N ILE A 12 16.56 -9.77 8.57
CA ILE A 12 15.54 -10.79 8.35
C ILE A 12 14.84 -11.18 9.65
N GLN A 13 15.56 -11.19 10.78
CA GLN A 13 14.97 -11.44 12.09
C GLN A 13 14.00 -10.32 12.48
N GLU A 14 14.38 -9.05 12.27
CA GLU A 14 13.51 -7.90 12.56
C GLU A 14 12.22 -7.92 11.71
N VAL A 15 12.34 -8.26 10.42
CA VAL A 15 11.17 -8.36 9.53
C VAL A 15 10.25 -9.50 9.98
N VAL A 16 10.79 -10.66 10.40
CA VAL A 16 9.99 -11.78 10.91
C VAL A 16 9.28 -11.40 12.21
N SER A 17 9.99 -10.79 13.18
CA SER A 17 9.40 -10.41 14.46
C SER A 17 8.31 -9.33 14.31
N THR A 18 8.53 -8.37 13.42
CA THR A 18 7.60 -7.24 13.21
C THR A 18 6.39 -7.63 12.38
N SER A 19 6.54 -8.56 11.43
CA SER A 19 5.44 -9.01 10.57
C SER A 19 4.49 -10.01 11.21
N GLY A 20 4.86 -10.62 12.35
CA GLY A 20 4.11 -11.72 12.96
C GLY A 20 4.09 -13.00 12.10
N ALA A 21 4.99 -13.09 11.12
CA ALA A 21 5.06 -14.20 10.18
C ALA A 21 5.61 -15.46 10.84
N LYS A 22 5.15 -16.62 10.36
CA LYS A 22 5.57 -17.94 10.88
C LYS A 22 6.97 -18.35 10.41
N ASN A 23 7.48 -17.73 9.35
CA ASN A 23 8.78 -18.03 8.76
C ASN A 23 9.26 -16.87 7.86
N ILE A 24 10.53 -16.94 7.46
CA ILE A 24 11.22 -15.96 6.60
C ILE A 24 10.46 -15.72 5.28
N THR A 25 9.99 -16.79 4.63
CA THR A 25 9.31 -16.68 3.34
C THR A 25 8.02 -15.88 3.43
N GLU A 26 7.20 -16.14 4.46
CA GLU A 26 5.97 -15.39 4.69
C GLU A 26 6.26 -13.94 5.09
N ALA A 27 7.29 -13.71 5.91
CA ALA A 27 7.72 -12.37 6.29
C ALA A 27 8.12 -11.54 5.06
N LEU A 28 8.91 -12.12 4.16
CA LEU A 28 9.30 -11.49 2.89
C LEU A 28 8.10 -11.22 1.97
N LYS A 29 7.13 -12.15 1.89
CA LYS A 29 5.90 -11.92 1.11
C LYS A 29 5.11 -10.73 1.63
N ILE A 30 4.97 -10.61 2.95
CA ILE A 30 4.28 -9.48 3.59
C ILE A 30 5.03 -8.19 3.27
N ALA A 31 6.34 -8.14 3.54
CA ALA A 31 7.17 -6.97 3.31
C ALA A 31 7.13 -6.49 1.85
N LEU A 32 7.22 -7.41 0.88
CA LEU A 32 7.17 -7.08 -0.54
C LEU A 32 5.79 -6.55 -0.97
N LYS A 33 4.70 -7.14 -0.46
CA LYS A 33 3.34 -6.65 -0.73
C LYS A 33 3.13 -5.25 -0.17
N ASP A 34 3.57 -5.02 1.06
CA ASP A 34 3.45 -3.71 1.71
C ASP A 34 4.28 -2.65 1.00
N TYR A 35 5.50 -2.98 0.57
CA TYR A 35 6.33 -2.10 -0.24
C TYR A 35 5.63 -1.71 -1.54
N LEU A 36 5.08 -2.69 -2.28
CA LEU A 36 4.34 -2.43 -3.52
C LEU A 36 3.08 -1.59 -3.28
N ALA A 37 2.32 -1.86 -2.22
CA ALA A 37 1.13 -1.10 -1.88
C ALA A 37 1.46 0.35 -1.56
N ARG A 38 2.50 0.59 -0.74
CA ARG A 38 2.99 1.93 -0.43
C ARG A 38 3.46 2.67 -1.68
N ARG A 39 4.17 1.97 -2.58
CA ARG A 39 4.63 2.59 -3.82
C ARG A 39 3.46 3.03 -4.71
N LYS A 40 2.44 2.18 -4.86
CA LYS A 40 1.22 2.52 -5.61
C LYS A 40 0.49 3.71 -5.01
N LEU A 41 0.39 3.80 -3.69
CA LEU A 41 -0.22 4.95 -3.02
C LEU A 41 0.57 6.25 -3.27
N LEU A 42 1.90 6.19 -3.23
CA LEU A 42 2.74 7.37 -3.52
C LEU A 42 2.62 7.80 -4.97
N ASP A 43 2.55 6.86 -5.90
CA ASP A 43 2.39 7.17 -7.32
C ASP A 43 0.99 7.76 -7.58
N LEU A 44 -0.07 7.17 -7.01
CA LEU A 44 -1.43 7.76 -7.06
C LEU A 44 -1.49 9.16 -6.44
N ALA A 45 -0.82 9.38 -5.31
CA ALA A 45 -0.79 10.69 -4.66
C ALA A 45 -0.13 11.76 -5.55
N LYS A 46 0.88 11.39 -6.36
CA LYS A 46 1.47 12.29 -7.35
C LYS A 46 0.48 12.60 -8.47
N ASP A 47 -0.20 11.57 -8.97
CA ASP A 47 -1.19 11.75 -10.04
C ASP A 47 -2.31 12.71 -9.59
N VAL A 48 -2.83 12.53 -8.37
CA VAL A 48 -3.82 13.43 -7.75
C VAL A 48 -3.26 14.84 -7.53
N ALA A 49 -1.96 14.98 -7.21
CA ALA A 49 -1.36 16.30 -7.08
C ALA A 49 -1.20 17.02 -8.44
N THR A 50 -0.96 16.26 -9.52
CA THR A 50 -0.85 16.83 -10.87
C THR A 50 -2.21 17.12 -11.51
N GLU A 51 -3.20 16.26 -11.24
CA GLU A 51 -4.57 16.41 -11.71
C GLU A 51 -5.51 16.21 -10.51
N PRO A 52 -5.80 17.29 -9.78
CA PRO A 52 -6.70 17.23 -8.63
C PRO A 52 -8.07 16.70 -9.01
N ILE A 53 -8.65 15.89 -8.13
CA ILE A 53 -10.01 15.39 -8.31
C ILE A 53 -10.96 16.59 -8.20
N GLU A 54 -11.58 16.95 -9.32
CA GLU A 54 -12.60 17.99 -9.37
C GLU A 54 -13.98 17.40 -9.03
N PHE A 55 -14.66 18.00 -8.06
CA PHE A 55 -16.04 17.65 -7.72
C PHE A 55 -16.98 18.63 -8.42
N TYR A 56 -17.77 18.11 -9.37
CA TYR A 56 -18.77 18.88 -10.10
C TYR A 56 -19.97 19.29 -9.24
N PHE A 57 -20.23 18.56 -8.15
CA PHE A 57 -21.37 18.81 -7.27
C PHE A 57 -20.91 19.11 -5.85
N GLY A 58 -21.42 20.21 -5.29
CA GLY A 58 -21.28 20.51 -3.86
C GLY A 58 -22.10 19.55 -2.99
N ALA A 59 -21.81 19.53 -1.68
CA ALA A 59 -22.50 18.65 -0.74
C ALA A 59 -24.03 18.82 -0.72
N GLU A 60 -24.52 20.03 -0.96
CA GLU A 60 -25.95 20.36 -1.07
C GLU A 60 -26.57 19.74 -2.33
N GLN A 61 -25.93 19.93 -3.48
CA GLN A 61 -26.38 19.39 -4.77
C GLN A 61 -26.43 17.85 -4.77
N MET A 62 -25.47 17.18 -4.13
CA MET A 62 -25.47 15.72 -3.97
C MET A 62 -26.59 15.23 -3.05
N ARG A 63 -26.96 16.01 -2.02
CA ARG A 63 -28.05 15.66 -1.11
C ARG A 63 -29.41 15.74 -1.79
N ASP A 64 -29.63 16.81 -2.56
CA ASP A 64 -30.88 17.01 -3.32
C ASP A 64 -31.08 15.94 -4.39
N LEU A 65 -29.99 15.47 -5.01
CA LEU A 65 -30.04 14.43 -6.05
C LEU A 65 -30.38 13.04 -5.47
N ASN A 66 -29.91 12.73 -4.26
CA ASN A 66 -30.17 11.45 -3.58
C ASN A 66 -31.53 11.39 -2.85
N GLN A 67 -32.22 12.52 -2.71
CA GLN A 67 -33.56 12.60 -2.11
C GLN A 67 -34.70 12.52 -3.14
N ARG A 68 -34.37 12.30 -4.42
CA ARG A 68 -35.31 11.96 -5.49
C ARG A 68 -35.41 10.45 -5.65
#